data_AF-C5KPL6-F1
#
_entry.id   AF-C5KPL6-F1
#
_cell.length_a   1.000
_cell.length_b   1.000
_cell.length_c   1.000
_cell.angle_alpha   90.00
_cell.angle_beta   90.00
_cell.angle_gamma   90.00
#
_symmetry.space_group_name_H-M   'P 1'
#
loop_
_entity.id
_entity.type
_entity.pdbx_description
1 polymer ?
#
loop_
_entity_poly.entity_id
_entity_poly.type
_entity_poly.pdbx_seq_one_letter_code
_entity_poly.pdbx_strand_id
1 'polypeptide(L)'
;RVKYTDIDYMVYTDAARAVYSGGSPFERHTYRYTPLLAWLLVPNISVHITFGKVLFSLCDMAIGFMLYRMLKDAGKSPSTASKLSATWLLSPITLNVSTRGNADSLICLMVVATLYHIQRGEWIRSALWFGLSVHMKIFPVIYAIPLVMYLNPDFLAFSRVDLLKAIKLNSKQIWYTVISAGLFFLLLAVLYCVYGWEFLYETYLYHFVRIDHRHNFSIFFYLMYLSAETPSIALSVVTFIPQWVAVLAVGCGFSRTSLNMGSFLQTLLFVAFNKVCTAQYFVWYLALLPLALGQLKPTVSKTWLLALGVLWLSTEGLWLFFAYELEFEGRNT
;
A
#
# COMPACT_ATOMS: atom_id res chain seq x y z
N ARG A 1 23.09 -18.31 7.20
CA ARG A 1 22.14 -18.68 6.11
C ARG A 1 20.87 -17.85 6.27
N VAL A 2 20.49 -17.08 5.25
CA VAL A 2 19.25 -16.29 5.25
C VAL A 2 18.04 -17.23 5.09
N LYS A 3 17.05 -17.15 5.99
CA LYS A 3 15.83 -17.95 5.89
C LYS A 3 14.93 -17.38 4.78
N TYR A 4 14.26 -18.27 4.03
CA TYR A 4 13.29 -17.87 3.02
C TYR A 4 12.05 -17.23 3.63
N THR A 5 11.57 -17.69 4.78
CA THR A 5 10.36 -17.11 5.41
C THR A 5 10.63 -15.67 5.87
N ASP A 6 9.67 -14.78 5.64
CA ASP A 6 9.70 -13.41 6.13
C ASP A 6 9.65 -13.41 7.67
N ILE A 7 10.40 -12.50 8.30
CA ILE A 7 10.39 -12.33 9.75
C ILE A 7 8.99 -11.91 10.21
N ASP A 8 8.31 -11.07 9.42
CA ASP A 8 6.96 -10.60 9.72
C ASP A 8 5.97 -11.76 9.78
N TYR A 9 6.16 -12.82 8.97
CA TYR A 9 5.28 -13.99 9.03
C TYR A 9 5.33 -14.72 10.38
N MET A 10 6.51 -14.75 11.00
CA MET A 10 6.67 -15.31 12.34
C MET A 10 6.02 -14.38 13.37
N VAL A 11 6.20 -13.06 13.24
CA VAL A 11 5.54 -12.06 14.10
C VAL A 11 4.01 -12.19 14.03
N TYR A 12 3.45 -12.35 12.82
CA TYR A 12 2.02 -12.57 12.64
C TYR A 12 1.55 -13.87 13.27
N THR A 13 2.31 -14.95 13.10
CA THR A 13 1.96 -16.27 13.61
C THR A 13 2.00 -16.30 15.14
N ASP A 14 2.99 -15.65 15.74
CA ASP A 14 3.10 -15.56 17.20
C ASP A 14 1.94 -14.72 17.78
N ALA A 15 1.60 -13.60 17.14
CA ALA A 15 0.43 -12.80 17.53
C ALA A 15 -0.89 -13.58 17.36
N ALA A 16 -1.03 -14.36 16.28
CA ALA A 16 -2.16 -15.25 16.08
C ALA A 16 -2.25 -16.34 17.17
N ARG A 17 -1.10 -16.86 17.65
CA ARG A 17 -1.04 -17.81 18.76
C ARG A 17 -1.49 -17.19 20.08
N ALA A 18 -1.09 -15.94 20.35
CA ALA A 18 -1.54 -15.22 21.54
C ALA A 18 -3.07 -15.05 21.52
N VAL A 19 -3.63 -14.57 20.40
CA VAL A 19 -5.09 -14.46 20.22
C VAL A 19 -5.80 -15.80 20.35
N TYR A 20 -5.27 -16.87 19.74
CA TYR A 20 -5.83 -18.23 19.85
C TYR A 20 -5.87 -18.75 21.30
N SER A 21 -4.92 -18.29 22.13
CA SER A 21 -4.84 -18.65 23.55
C SER A 21 -5.67 -17.73 24.45
N GLY A 22 -6.45 -16.79 23.88
CA GLY A 22 -7.25 -15.82 24.61
C GLY A 22 -6.50 -14.57 25.07
N GLY A 23 -5.24 -14.39 24.64
CA GLY A 23 -4.38 -13.26 24.96
C GLY A 23 -4.42 -12.12 23.94
N SER A 24 -3.52 -11.16 24.13
CA SER A 24 -3.36 -10.00 23.23
C SER A 24 -2.35 -10.29 22.11
N PRO A 25 -2.62 -9.91 20.85
CA PRO A 25 -1.62 -10.04 19.78
C PRO A 25 -0.36 -9.21 20.04
N PHE A 26 -0.45 -8.19 20.90
CA PHE A 26 0.67 -7.31 21.26
C PHE A 26 1.61 -7.90 22.31
N GLU A 27 1.25 -9.03 22.94
CA GLU A 27 2.20 -9.81 23.75
C GLU A 27 3.41 -10.27 22.93
N ARG A 28 3.23 -10.42 21.60
CA ARG A 28 4.35 -10.53 20.69
C ARG A 28 4.97 -9.14 20.50
N HIS A 29 6.15 -8.95 21.11
CA HIS A 29 7.00 -7.80 20.83
C HIS A 29 7.13 -7.56 19.32
N THR A 30 7.23 -6.30 18.90
CA THR A 30 7.32 -5.89 17.48
C THR A 30 6.11 -6.22 16.62
N TYR A 31 4.99 -6.70 17.17
CA TYR A 31 3.72 -6.69 16.43
C TYR A 31 3.23 -5.24 16.28
N ARG A 32 3.14 -4.77 15.04
CA ARG A 32 2.80 -3.38 14.66
C ARG A 32 1.63 -3.31 13.67
N TYR A 33 0.73 -4.28 13.75
CA TYR A 33 -0.36 -4.47 12.80
C TYR A 33 -1.70 -4.46 13.53
N THR A 34 -2.80 -4.26 12.80
CA THR A 34 -4.13 -4.36 13.41
C THR A 34 -4.38 -5.78 13.93
N PRO A 35 -5.02 -5.94 15.11
CA PRO A 35 -5.41 -7.24 15.62
C PRO A 35 -6.15 -8.10 14.60
N LEU A 36 -6.95 -7.49 13.70
CA LEU A 36 -7.67 -8.23 12.65
C LEU A 36 -6.77 -9.15 11.83
N LEU A 37 -5.51 -8.77 11.60
CA LEU A 37 -4.55 -9.62 10.91
C LEU A 37 -4.17 -10.85 11.75
N ALA A 38 -3.96 -10.69 13.06
CA ALA A 38 -3.71 -11.82 13.96
C ALA A 38 -4.93 -12.76 14.02
N TRP A 39 -6.14 -12.21 14.14
CA TRP A 39 -7.38 -12.99 14.10
C TRP A 39 -7.54 -13.76 12.79
N LEU A 40 -7.28 -13.11 11.64
CA LEU A 40 -7.33 -13.72 10.32
C LEU A 40 -6.33 -14.88 10.16
N LEU A 41 -5.22 -14.83 10.88
CA LEU A 41 -4.13 -15.80 10.81
C LEU A 41 -4.14 -16.84 11.93
N VAL A 42 -5.17 -16.88 12.78
CA VAL A 42 -5.40 -17.98 13.74
C VAL A 42 -5.29 -19.37 13.10
N PRO A 43 -5.75 -19.62 11.85
CA PRO A 43 -5.57 -20.90 11.19
C PRO A 43 -4.10 -21.30 10.92
N ASN A 44 -3.12 -20.40 11.07
CA ASN A 44 -1.70 -20.78 11.12
C ASN A 44 -1.41 -21.74 12.27
N ILE A 45 -2.19 -21.66 13.36
CA ILE A 45 -2.03 -22.49 14.56
C ILE A 45 -2.98 -23.68 14.54
N SER A 46 -4.26 -23.45 14.20
CA SER A 46 -5.30 -24.49 14.29
C SER A 46 -5.39 -25.40 13.06
N VAL A 47 -4.89 -24.98 11.90
CA VAL A 47 -4.94 -25.77 10.65
C VAL A 47 -3.53 -26.13 10.17
N HIS A 48 -2.74 -25.15 9.76
CA HIS A 48 -1.37 -25.39 9.29
C HIS A 48 -0.55 -24.09 9.27
N ILE A 49 0.74 -24.18 9.64
CA ILE A 49 1.66 -23.04 9.74
C ILE A 49 1.79 -22.22 8.46
N THR A 50 1.47 -22.76 7.28
CA THR A 50 1.54 -22.06 5.99
C THR A 50 0.23 -21.44 5.53
N PHE A 51 -0.85 -21.51 6.32
CA PHE A 51 -2.16 -20.99 5.93
C PHE A 51 -2.11 -19.54 5.44
N GLY A 52 -1.45 -18.65 6.19
CA GLY A 52 -1.31 -17.24 5.82
C GLY A 52 -0.57 -17.04 4.50
N LYS A 53 0.48 -17.82 4.23
CA LYS A 53 1.18 -17.77 2.92
C LYS A 53 0.25 -18.12 1.77
N VAL A 54 -0.58 -19.15 1.94
CA VAL A 54 -1.59 -19.54 0.94
C VAL A 54 -2.62 -18.43 0.77
N LEU A 55 -3.13 -17.86 1.87
CA LEU A 55 -4.08 -16.74 1.84
C LEU A 55 -3.52 -15.53 1.08
N PHE A 56 -2.27 -15.14 1.35
CA PHE A 56 -1.62 -14.01 0.67
C PHE A 56 -1.38 -14.28 -0.82
N SER A 57 -0.98 -15.50 -1.19
CA SER A 57 -0.90 -15.88 -2.61
C SER A 57 -2.26 -15.90 -3.32
N LEU A 58 -3.34 -16.30 -2.62
CA LEU A 58 -4.70 -16.20 -3.16
C LEU A 58 -5.13 -14.74 -3.35
N CYS A 59 -4.69 -13.82 -2.48
CA CYS A 59 -4.90 -12.39 -2.67
C CYS A 59 -4.24 -11.89 -3.96
N ASP A 60 -3.02 -12.33 -4.27
CA ASP A 60 -2.35 -11.98 -5.53
C ASP A 60 -3.14 -12.44 -6.75
N MET A 61 -3.65 -13.68 -6.72
CA MET A 61 -4.49 -14.23 -7.79
C MET A 61 -5.78 -13.41 -7.97
N ALA A 62 -6.43 -13.03 -6.86
CA ALA A 62 -7.62 -12.19 -6.89
C ALA A 62 -7.32 -10.80 -7.47
N ILE A 63 -6.22 -10.17 -7.08
CA ILE A 63 -5.75 -8.90 -7.67
C ILE A 63 -5.56 -9.06 -9.18
N GLY A 64 -4.81 -10.08 -9.62
CA GLY A 64 -4.58 -10.33 -11.05
C GLY A 64 -5.87 -10.48 -11.86
N PHE A 65 -6.86 -11.19 -11.30
CA PHE A 65 -8.19 -11.33 -11.90
C PHE A 65 -8.94 -10.00 -11.97
N MET A 66 -8.96 -9.21 -10.90
CA MET A 66 -9.63 -7.91 -10.86
C MET A 66 -9.00 -6.93 -11.84
N LEU A 67 -7.66 -6.88 -11.90
CA LEU A 67 -6.93 -6.08 -12.87
C LEU A 67 -7.28 -6.47 -14.32
N TYR A 68 -7.38 -7.78 -14.62
CA TYR A 68 -7.76 -8.25 -15.95
C TYR A 68 -9.16 -7.76 -16.33
N ARG A 69 -10.11 -7.83 -15.39
CA ARG A 69 -11.47 -7.35 -15.58
C ARG A 69 -11.51 -5.83 -15.79
N MET A 70 -10.82 -5.05 -14.97
CA MET A 70 -10.74 -3.59 -15.11
C MET A 70 -10.14 -3.17 -16.45
N LEU A 71 -9.10 -3.87 -16.91
CA LEU A 71 -8.47 -3.61 -18.20
C LEU A 71 -9.41 -3.94 -19.38
N LYS A 72 -10.20 -5.02 -19.27
CA LYS A 72 -11.25 -5.32 -20.24
C LYS A 72 -12.36 -4.28 -20.25
N ASP A 73 -12.82 -3.86 -19.08
CA ASP A 73 -13.86 -2.83 -18.93
C ASP A 73 -13.36 -1.49 -19.52
N ALA A 74 -12.05 -1.23 -19.47
CA ALA A 74 -11.38 -0.10 -20.13
C ALA A 74 -11.13 -0.31 -21.64
N GLY A 75 -11.73 -1.33 -22.28
CA GLY A 75 -11.67 -1.56 -23.71
C GLY A 75 -10.40 -2.24 -24.23
N LYS A 76 -9.54 -2.79 -23.35
CA LYS A 76 -8.35 -3.54 -23.81
C LYS A 76 -8.74 -4.92 -24.34
N SER A 77 -8.06 -5.34 -25.40
CA SER A 77 -8.23 -6.69 -25.94
C SER A 77 -7.86 -7.74 -24.89
N PRO A 78 -8.46 -8.96 -24.92
CA PRO A 78 -8.18 -10.00 -23.94
C PRO A 78 -6.69 -10.35 -23.82
N SER A 79 -5.95 -10.37 -24.93
CA SER A 79 -4.50 -10.60 -24.95
C SER A 79 -3.74 -9.48 -24.23
N THR A 80 -4.07 -8.21 -24.52
CA THR A 80 -3.41 -7.07 -23.87
C THR A 80 -3.72 -7.01 -22.38
N ALA A 81 -4.98 -7.23 -21.99
CA ALA A 81 -5.38 -7.28 -20.59
C ALA A 81 -4.63 -8.40 -19.85
N SER A 82 -4.50 -9.58 -20.45
CA SER A 82 -3.76 -10.71 -19.85
C SER A 82 -2.27 -10.39 -19.66
N LYS A 83 -1.62 -9.80 -20.66
CA LYS A 83 -0.19 -9.42 -20.59
C LYS A 83 0.07 -8.36 -19.52
N LEU A 84 -0.82 -7.37 -19.40
CA LEU A 84 -0.71 -6.33 -18.37
C LEU A 84 -0.98 -6.89 -16.98
N SER A 85 -2.03 -7.69 -16.77
CA SER A 85 -2.26 -8.34 -15.47
C SER A 85 -1.12 -9.28 -15.07
N ALA A 86 -0.45 -9.91 -16.04
CA ALA A 86 0.71 -10.74 -15.79
C ALA A 86 1.91 -9.95 -15.22
N THR A 87 2.00 -8.62 -15.42
CA THR A 87 3.09 -7.84 -14.80
C THR A 87 2.95 -7.74 -13.28
N TRP A 88 1.75 -7.98 -12.73
CA TRP A 88 1.57 -8.18 -11.29
C TRP A 88 1.86 -9.62 -10.88
N LEU A 89 1.17 -10.59 -11.48
CA LEU A 89 1.23 -11.99 -11.07
C LEU A 89 2.61 -12.64 -11.26
N LEU A 90 3.35 -12.22 -12.29
CA LEU A 90 4.67 -12.75 -12.61
C LEU A 90 5.81 -11.83 -12.16
N SER A 91 5.50 -10.78 -11.39
CA SER A 91 6.51 -9.94 -10.77
C SER A 91 7.30 -10.75 -9.74
N PRO A 92 8.64 -10.88 -9.87
CA PRO A 92 9.46 -11.60 -8.89
C PRO A 92 9.34 -11.01 -7.47
N ILE A 93 9.08 -9.70 -7.36
CA ILE A 93 8.94 -9.02 -6.08
C ILE A 93 7.62 -9.41 -5.43
N THR A 94 6.52 -9.33 -6.17
CA THR A 94 5.19 -9.71 -5.67
C THR A 94 5.15 -11.18 -5.25
N LEU A 95 5.66 -12.06 -6.11
CA LEU A 95 5.74 -13.50 -5.82
C LEU A 95 6.49 -13.75 -4.51
N ASN A 96 7.69 -13.17 -4.35
CA ASN A 96 8.49 -13.37 -3.14
C ASN A 96 7.83 -12.77 -1.89
N VAL A 97 7.25 -11.57 -1.95
CA VAL A 97 6.65 -10.92 -0.77
C VAL A 97 5.52 -11.80 -0.20
N SER A 98 4.60 -12.26 -1.04
CA SER A 98 3.47 -13.08 -0.58
C SER A 98 3.87 -14.50 -0.16
N THR A 99 4.69 -15.21 -0.95
CA THR A 99 5.07 -16.61 -0.62
C THR A 99 5.99 -16.71 0.58
N ARG A 100 6.74 -15.64 0.90
CA ARG A 100 7.52 -15.54 2.14
C ARG A 100 6.63 -15.26 3.35
N GLY A 101 5.39 -14.82 3.15
CA GLY A 101 4.37 -14.66 4.19
C GLY A 101 4.10 -13.22 4.60
N ASN A 102 4.39 -12.22 3.76
CA ASN A 102 4.03 -10.85 4.05
C ASN A 102 2.56 -10.56 3.67
N ALA A 103 1.86 -9.77 4.48
CA ALA A 103 0.43 -9.49 4.34
C ALA A 103 0.10 -8.33 3.37
N ASP A 104 1.09 -7.69 2.73
CA ASP A 104 0.85 -6.50 1.89
C ASP A 104 0.00 -6.80 0.65
N SER A 105 -0.05 -8.04 0.15
CA SER A 105 -0.98 -8.44 -0.92
C SER A 105 -2.45 -8.38 -0.48
N LEU A 106 -2.75 -8.62 0.79
CA LEU A 106 -4.09 -8.42 1.35
C LEU A 106 -4.48 -6.93 1.29
N ILE A 107 -3.56 -6.03 1.62
CA ILE A 107 -3.81 -4.58 1.56
C ILE A 107 -3.98 -4.12 0.11
N CYS A 108 -3.11 -4.60 -0.80
CA CYS A 108 -3.20 -4.31 -2.21
C CYS A 108 -4.53 -4.79 -2.82
N LEU A 109 -5.03 -5.95 -2.38
CA LEU A 109 -6.34 -6.46 -2.81
C LEU A 109 -7.46 -5.50 -2.40
N MET A 110 -7.46 -4.98 -1.17
CA MET A 110 -8.47 -4.03 -0.71
C MET A 110 -8.42 -2.70 -1.48
N VAL A 111 -7.21 -2.22 -1.82
CA VAL A 111 -7.02 -1.02 -2.65
C VAL A 111 -7.53 -1.26 -4.08
N VAL A 112 -7.16 -2.37 -4.72
CA VAL A 112 -7.64 -2.72 -6.06
C VAL A 112 -9.16 -2.96 -6.06
N ALA A 113 -9.72 -3.56 -5.01
CA ALA A 113 -11.15 -3.72 -4.84
C ALA A 113 -11.89 -2.38 -4.71
N THR A 114 -11.32 -1.42 -4.00
CA THR A 114 -11.84 -0.05 -3.94
C THR A 114 -11.97 0.54 -5.35
N LEU A 115 -10.89 0.49 -6.15
CA LEU A 115 -10.90 1.01 -7.52
C LEU A 115 -11.84 0.22 -8.44
N TYR A 116 -11.85 -1.10 -8.34
CA TYR A 116 -12.73 -1.97 -9.13
C TYR A 116 -14.21 -1.63 -8.93
N HIS A 117 -14.65 -1.46 -7.69
CA HIS A 117 -16.04 -1.19 -7.38
C HIS A 117 -16.43 0.27 -7.71
N ILE A 118 -15.55 1.25 -7.44
CA ILE A 118 -15.89 2.66 -7.72
C ILE A 118 -16.05 2.93 -9.21
N GLN A 119 -15.20 2.32 -10.06
CA GLN A 119 -15.25 2.49 -11.51
C GLN A 119 -16.47 1.82 -12.15
N ARG A 120 -17.11 0.89 -11.44
CA ARG A 120 -18.37 0.24 -11.87
C ARG A 120 -19.62 0.89 -11.30
N GLY A 121 -19.47 1.99 -10.57
CA GLY A 121 -20.58 2.69 -9.92
C GLY A 121 -21.06 2.03 -8.62
N GLU A 122 -20.42 0.97 -8.15
CA GLU A 122 -20.72 0.27 -6.90
C GLU A 122 -20.07 1.00 -5.69
N TRP A 123 -20.37 2.30 -5.56
CA TRP A 123 -19.66 3.21 -4.65
C TRP A 123 -19.76 2.84 -3.16
N ILE A 124 -20.83 2.17 -2.73
CA ILE A 124 -20.96 1.67 -1.33
C ILE A 124 -19.94 0.57 -1.06
N ARG A 125 -19.81 -0.42 -1.97
CA ARG A 125 -18.82 -1.50 -1.82
C ARG A 125 -17.40 -0.94 -1.86
N SER A 126 -17.16 0.03 -2.74
CA SER A 126 -15.90 0.76 -2.76
C SER A 126 -15.60 1.44 -1.41
N ALA A 127 -16.59 2.13 -0.82
CA ALA A 127 -16.39 2.80 0.47
C ALA A 127 -16.04 1.81 1.60
N LEU A 128 -16.68 0.63 1.62
CA LEU A 128 -16.39 -0.43 2.58
C LEU A 128 -14.97 -0.99 2.40
N TRP A 129 -14.58 -1.34 1.17
CA TRP A 129 -13.22 -1.79 0.88
C TRP A 129 -12.18 -0.73 1.22
N PHE A 130 -12.49 0.54 0.94
CA PHE A 130 -11.61 1.66 1.26
C PHE A 130 -11.42 1.80 2.78
N GLY A 131 -12.52 1.89 3.54
CA GLY A 131 -12.47 2.00 5.01
C GLY A 131 -11.73 0.83 5.66
N LEU A 132 -11.97 -0.40 5.16
CA LEU A 132 -11.24 -1.58 5.62
C LEU A 132 -9.75 -1.51 5.28
N SER A 133 -9.38 -1.07 4.07
CA SER A 133 -7.97 -0.96 3.66
C SER A 133 -7.19 0.00 4.56
N VAL A 134 -7.77 1.16 4.88
CA VAL A 134 -7.18 2.18 5.76
C VAL A 134 -7.08 1.69 7.20
N HIS A 135 -8.06 0.90 7.65
CA HIS A 135 -8.03 0.30 8.97
C HIS A 135 -6.89 -0.74 9.07
N MET A 136 -6.75 -1.59 8.05
CA MET A 136 -5.73 -2.64 8.02
C MET A 136 -4.30 -2.08 7.95
N LYS A 137 -4.09 -0.97 7.24
CA LYS A 137 -2.83 -0.23 7.18
C LYS A 137 -3.16 1.22 6.84
N ILE A 138 -2.51 2.20 7.47
CA ILE A 138 -2.93 3.61 7.32
C ILE A 138 -2.68 4.19 5.92
N PHE A 139 -1.70 3.68 5.16
CA PHE A 139 -1.24 4.31 3.91
C PHE A 139 -2.32 4.52 2.83
N PRO A 140 -3.34 3.65 2.63
CA PRO A 140 -4.39 3.88 1.64
C PRO A 140 -5.17 5.18 1.88
N VAL A 141 -5.05 5.82 3.05
CA VAL A 141 -5.67 7.12 3.33
C VAL A 141 -5.31 8.18 2.28
N ILE A 142 -4.17 8.04 1.60
CA ILE A 142 -3.77 8.93 0.51
C ILE A 142 -4.82 9.01 -0.61
N TYR A 143 -5.61 7.95 -0.84
CA TYR A 143 -6.65 7.93 -1.87
C TYR A 143 -7.96 8.62 -1.46
N ALA A 144 -8.11 9.05 -0.19
CA ALA A 144 -9.37 9.61 0.30
C ALA A 144 -9.86 10.79 -0.55
N ILE A 145 -8.98 11.77 -0.78
CA ILE A 145 -9.30 12.97 -1.54
C ILE A 145 -9.58 12.63 -3.02
N PRO A 146 -8.70 11.90 -3.75
CA PRO A 146 -8.97 11.50 -5.13
C PRO A 146 -10.27 10.72 -5.32
N LEU A 147 -10.61 9.79 -4.42
CA LEU A 147 -11.83 8.98 -4.50
C LEU A 147 -13.07 9.84 -4.30
N VAL A 148 -13.06 10.74 -3.32
CA VAL A 148 -14.16 11.68 -3.09
C VAL A 148 -14.32 12.63 -4.29
N MET A 149 -13.21 13.13 -4.85
CA MET A 149 -13.25 14.01 -6.02
C MET A 149 -13.75 13.29 -7.28
N TYR A 150 -13.39 12.03 -7.46
CA TYR A 150 -13.86 11.18 -8.57
C TYR A 150 -15.39 10.99 -8.56
N LEU A 151 -16.03 11.05 -7.39
CA LEU A 151 -17.48 10.91 -7.25
C LEU A 151 -18.27 12.20 -7.51
N ASN A 152 -17.61 13.29 -7.89
CA ASN A 152 -18.26 14.55 -8.25
C ASN A 152 -18.39 14.71 -9.77
N PRO A 153 -19.61 14.54 -10.35
CA PRO A 153 -19.82 14.69 -11.79
C PRO A 153 -19.46 16.09 -12.30
N ASP A 154 -19.75 17.13 -11.51
CA ASP A 154 -19.44 18.51 -11.87
C ASP A 154 -17.93 18.72 -11.96
N PHE A 155 -17.19 18.15 -11.00
CA PHE A 155 -15.72 18.22 -10.98
C PHE A 155 -15.06 17.57 -12.21
N LEU A 156 -15.69 16.52 -12.76
CA LEU A 156 -15.22 15.85 -13.97
C LEU A 156 -15.59 16.61 -15.27
N ALA A 157 -16.64 17.44 -15.24
CA ALA A 157 -17.18 18.10 -16.44
C ALA A 157 -16.50 19.43 -16.82
N PHE A 158 -15.85 20.12 -15.89
CA PHE A 158 -15.28 21.46 -16.14
C PHE A 158 -13.81 21.45 -16.62
N SER A 159 -13.50 22.29 -17.62
CA SER A 159 -12.15 22.46 -18.18
C SER A 159 -11.21 23.34 -17.33
N ARG A 160 -11.75 24.15 -16.41
CA ARG A 160 -11.01 24.93 -15.41
C ARG A 160 -11.48 24.54 -14.01
N VAL A 161 -10.54 24.50 -13.06
CA VAL A 161 -10.84 24.23 -11.65
C VAL A 161 -11.63 25.40 -11.09
N ASP A 162 -12.95 25.27 -11.02
CA ASP A 162 -13.72 26.11 -10.11
C ASP A 162 -13.55 25.51 -8.70
N LEU A 163 -12.55 26.02 -7.97
CA LEU A 163 -12.21 25.54 -6.63
C LEU A 163 -13.43 25.59 -5.69
N LEU A 164 -14.30 26.58 -5.87
CA LEU A 164 -15.52 26.74 -5.06
C LEU A 164 -16.54 25.63 -5.30
N LYS A 165 -16.67 25.13 -6.54
CA LYS A 165 -17.54 23.99 -6.85
C LYS A 165 -16.92 22.65 -6.49
N ALA A 166 -15.58 22.54 -6.49
CA ALA A 166 -14.88 21.37 -5.97
C ALA A 166 -15.08 21.21 -4.45
N ILE A 167 -15.30 22.33 -3.73
CA ILE A 167 -15.59 22.34 -2.29
C ILE A 167 -17.05 21.93 -1.99
N LYS A 168 -17.99 22.17 -2.89
CA LYS A 168 -19.40 21.82 -2.67
C LYS A 168 -19.61 20.30 -2.83
N LEU A 169 -19.58 19.58 -1.71
CA LEU A 169 -19.79 18.14 -1.67
C LEU A 169 -21.25 17.78 -2.01
N ASN A 170 -21.42 16.78 -2.87
CA ASN A 170 -22.72 16.17 -3.15
C ASN A 170 -23.06 15.05 -2.15
N SER A 171 -24.33 14.62 -2.13
CA SER A 171 -24.79 13.57 -1.20
C SER A 171 -24.03 12.26 -1.34
N LYS A 172 -23.61 11.89 -2.55
CA LYS A 172 -22.83 10.66 -2.79
C LYS A 172 -21.44 10.74 -2.15
N GLN A 173 -20.77 11.89 -2.26
CA GLN A 173 -19.48 12.14 -1.62
C GLN A 173 -19.57 12.12 -0.09
N ILE A 174 -20.63 12.72 0.46
CA ILE A 174 -20.89 12.70 1.90
C ILE A 174 -21.10 11.26 2.38
N TRP A 175 -21.99 10.50 1.73
CA TRP A 175 -22.26 9.12 2.12
C TRP A 175 -21.06 8.20 1.92
N TYR A 176 -20.28 8.38 0.86
CA TYR A 176 -19.03 7.64 0.66
C TYR A 176 -18.06 7.87 1.83
N THR A 177 -17.92 9.12 2.25
CA THR A 177 -17.07 9.51 3.39
C THR A 177 -17.60 8.93 4.70
N VAL A 178 -18.91 9.06 4.97
CA VAL A 178 -19.55 8.53 6.18
C VAL A 178 -19.42 7.01 6.27
N ILE A 179 -19.63 6.28 5.17
CA ILE A 179 -19.55 4.81 5.17
C ILE A 179 -18.10 4.35 5.38
N SER A 180 -17.15 4.92 4.64
CA SER A 180 -15.74 4.52 4.73
C SER A 180 -15.11 4.90 6.07
N ALA A 181 -15.28 6.15 6.52
CA ALA A 181 -14.81 6.59 7.83
C ALA A 181 -15.56 5.89 8.96
N GLY A 182 -16.86 5.69 8.83
CA GLY A 182 -17.68 4.97 9.81
C GLY A 182 -17.19 3.55 10.04
N LEU A 183 -16.86 2.81 8.97
CA LEU A 183 -16.27 1.48 9.09
C LEU A 183 -14.89 1.52 9.79
N PHE A 184 -14.02 2.46 9.39
CA PHE A 184 -12.71 2.63 10.03
C PHE A 184 -12.84 2.87 11.54
N PHE A 185 -13.69 3.84 11.94
CA PHE A 185 -13.87 4.22 13.34
C PHE A 185 -14.63 3.17 14.14
N LEU A 186 -15.56 2.44 13.52
CA LEU A 186 -16.23 1.31 14.17
C LEU A 186 -15.23 0.22 14.53
N LEU A 187 -14.40 -0.20 13.57
CA LEU A 187 -13.36 -1.21 13.82
C LEU A 187 -12.32 -0.69 14.82
N LEU A 188 -11.93 0.58 14.72
CA LEU A 188 -11.04 1.22 15.69
C LEU A 188 -11.63 1.16 17.10
N ALA A 189 -12.90 1.55 17.28
CA ALA A 189 -13.56 1.55 18.57
C ALA A 189 -13.70 0.14 19.15
N VAL A 190 -14.14 -0.83 18.33
CA VAL A 190 -14.27 -2.23 18.76
C VAL A 190 -12.94 -2.78 19.23
N LEU A 191 -11.86 -2.61 18.45
CA LEU A 191 -10.54 -3.13 18.82
C LEU A 191 -9.90 -2.37 19.97
N TYR A 192 -10.17 -1.07 20.11
CA TYR A 192 -9.74 -0.29 21.26
C TYR A 192 -10.45 -0.74 22.55
N CYS A 193 -11.73 -1.10 22.49
CA CYS A 193 -12.43 -1.69 23.64
C CYS A 193 -11.82 -3.03 24.08
N VAL A 194 -11.24 -3.80 23.15
CA VAL A 194 -10.62 -5.11 23.45
C VAL A 194 -9.17 -4.99 23.90
N TYR A 195 -8.36 -4.16 23.23
CA TYR A 195 -6.89 -4.12 23.39
C TYR A 195 -6.36 -2.78 23.92
N GLY A 196 -7.22 -1.79 24.15
CA GLY A 196 -6.88 -0.53 24.76
C GLY A 196 -5.85 0.31 23.99
N TRP A 197 -5.05 1.06 24.74
CA TRP A 197 -4.05 2.00 24.22
C TRP A 197 -2.95 1.30 23.40
N GLU A 198 -2.57 0.08 23.78
CA GLU A 198 -1.52 -0.68 23.10
C GLU A 198 -1.87 -0.90 21.62
N PHE A 199 -3.13 -1.22 21.31
CA PHE A 199 -3.60 -1.31 19.93
C PHE A 199 -3.40 -0.01 19.14
N LEU A 200 -3.89 1.10 19.69
CA LEU A 200 -3.83 2.40 19.02
C LEU A 200 -2.39 2.83 18.77
N TYR A 201 -1.54 2.65 19.79
CA TYR A 201 -0.13 3.00 19.70
C TYR A 201 0.61 2.14 18.68
N GLU A 202 0.54 0.82 18.82
CA GLU A 202 1.36 -0.10 18.03
C GLU A 202 0.90 -0.20 16.56
N THR A 203 -0.40 -0.04 16.29
CA THR A 203 -0.94 -0.12 14.92
C THR A 203 -0.81 1.20 14.16
N TYR A 204 -0.96 2.35 14.83
CA TYR A 204 -1.06 3.65 14.15
C TYR A 204 0.01 4.65 14.59
N LEU A 205 0.13 4.93 15.89
CA LEU A 205 0.98 6.04 16.36
C LEU A 205 2.48 5.75 16.25
N TYR A 206 2.88 4.48 16.42
CA TYR A 206 4.27 4.04 16.34
C TYR A 206 4.92 4.42 14.99
N HIS A 207 4.15 4.42 13.90
CA HIS A 207 4.67 4.75 12.57
C HIS A 207 5.10 6.22 12.41
N PHE A 208 4.57 7.13 13.23
CA PHE A 208 4.99 8.54 13.21
C PHE A 208 6.34 8.73 13.88
N VAL A 209 6.64 7.96 14.93
CA VAL A 209 7.90 8.04 15.67
C VAL A 209 8.97 7.08 15.17
N ARG A 210 8.61 6.07 14.37
CA ARG A 210 9.55 5.09 13.80
C ARG A 210 10.66 5.80 13.01
N ILE A 211 11.89 5.40 13.29
CA ILE A 211 13.11 5.72 12.56
C ILE A 211 13.74 4.39 12.19
N ASP A 212 14.03 4.21 10.91
CA ASP A 212 14.74 3.02 10.42
C ASP A 212 15.98 3.48 9.67
N HIS A 213 17.13 3.21 10.26
CA HIS A 213 18.44 3.60 9.74
C HIS A 213 19.18 2.42 9.12
N ARG A 214 18.60 1.21 9.13
CA ARG A 214 19.16 0.04 8.44
C ARG A 214 18.22 -0.38 7.34
N HIS A 215 18.79 -0.96 6.30
CA HIS A 215 18.05 -1.45 5.15
C HIS A 215 16.93 -0.54 4.59
N ASN A 216 17.16 0.77 4.57
CA ASN A 216 16.15 1.76 4.21
C ASN A 216 16.45 2.34 2.81
N PHE A 217 15.54 2.12 1.87
CA PHE A 217 15.60 2.60 0.49
C PHE A 217 15.18 4.07 0.35
N SER A 218 14.88 4.75 1.45
CA SER A 218 14.48 6.15 1.44
C SER A 218 15.60 7.02 0.87
N ILE A 219 15.23 8.01 0.06
CA ILE A 219 16.17 9.07 -0.37
C ILE A 219 16.74 9.86 0.82
N PHE A 220 16.07 9.78 1.98
CA PHE A 220 16.50 10.41 3.23
C PHE A 220 17.36 9.51 4.10
N PHE A 221 17.62 8.26 3.69
CA PHE A 221 18.36 7.25 4.46
C PHE A 221 19.66 7.82 5.04
N TYR A 222 20.53 8.37 4.20
CA TYR A 222 21.84 8.84 4.65
C TYR A 222 21.74 10.03 5.62
N LEU A 223 20.80 10.94 5.36
CA LEU A 223 20.52 12.06 6.25
C LEU A 223 20.01 11.59 7.62
N MET A 224 19.08 10.65 7.64
CA MET A 224 18.57 10.08 8.89
C MET A 224 19.62 9.24 9.63
N TYR A 225 20.48 8.54 8.90
CA TYR A 225 21.59 7.77 9.46
C TYR A 225 22.56 8.70 10.21
N LEU A 226 22.97 9.82 9.58
CA LEU A 226 23.86 10.80 10.21
C LEU A 226 23.20 11.57 11.37
N SER A 227 21.89 11.77 11.32
CA SER A 227 21.13 12.48 12.35
C SER A 227 20.53 11.55 13.42
N ALA A 228 20.88 10.26 13.44
CA ALA A 228 20.27 9.28 14.33
C ALA A 228 20.46 9.60 15.82
N GLU A 229 21.59 10.19 16.18
CA GLU A 229 21.91 10.58 17.57
C GLU A 229 21.32 11.93 17.97
N THR A 230 20.95 12.77 16.99
CA THR A 230 20.44 14.14 17.22
C THR A 230 19.14 14.38 16.43
N PRO A 231 18.04 13.70 16.81
CA PRO A 231 16.78 13.82 16.09
C PRO A 231 16.25 15.26 16.13
N SER A 232 15.93 15.82 14.96
CA SER A 232 15.38 17.18 14.86
C SER A 232 13.97 17.18 14.30
N ILE A 233 13.13 18.07 14.84
CA ILE A 233 11.78 18.32 14.30
C ILE A 233 11.88 18.85 12.86
N ALA A 234 12.88 19.68 12.56
CA ALA A 234 13.14 20.18 11.22
C ALA A 234 13.32 19.05 10.20
N LEU A 235 14.08 18.00 10.54
CA LEU A 235 14.24 16.82 9.68
C LEU A 235 12.93 16.07 9.45
N SER A 236 12.10 15.93 10.49
CA SER A 236 10.77 15.33 10.36
C SER A 236 9.86 16.15 9.43
N VAL A 237 9.93 17.48 9.50
CA VAL A 237 9.18 18.40 8.63
C VAL A 237 9.66 18.31 7.18
N VAL A 238 10.97 18.34 6.94
CA VAL A 238 11.59 18.28 5.60
C VAL A 238 11.30 16.95 4.91
N THR A 239 11.21 15.85 5.66
CA THR A 239 10.88 14.53 5.09
C THR A 239 9.38 14.34 4.86
N PHE A 240 8.52 15.01 5.64
CA PHE A 240 7.06 14.85 5.57
C PHE A 240 6.37 15.79 4.57
N ILE A 241 6.71 17.08 4.56
CA ILE A 241 5.98 18.08 3.74
C ILE A 241 6.09 17.78 2.24
N PRO A 242 7.28 17.56 1.65
CA PRO A 242 7.40 17.31 0.20
C PRO A 242 6.62 16.07 -0.24
N GLN A 243 6.62 15.01 0.60
CA GLN A 243 5.84 13.80 0.36
C GLN A 243 4.35 14.11 0.23
N TRP A 244 3.76 14.78 1.23
CA TRP A 244 2.32 15.08 1.21
C TRP A 244 1.94 16.09 0.15
N VAL A 245 2.77 17.10 -0.12
CA VAL A 245 2.53 18.03 -1.22
C VAL A 245 2.50 17.29 -2.56
N ALA A 246 3.48 16.42 -2.82
CA ALA A 246 3.52 15.65 -4.07
C ALA A 246 2.33 14.68 -4.20
N VAL A 247 2.01 13.95 -3.12
CA VAL A 247 0.88 13.00 -3.04
C VAL A 247 -0.45 13.71 -3.28
N LEU A 248 -0.68 14.87 -2.65
CA LEU A 248 -1.91 15.64 -2.81
C LEU A 248 -1.99 16.30 -4.19
N ALA A 249 -0.90 16.87 -4.69
CA ALA A 249 -0.86 17.51 -6.01
C ALA A 249 -1.17 16.51 -7.12
N VAL A 250 -0.55 15.33 -7.09
CA VAL A 250 -0.80 14.26 -8.08
C VAL A 250 -2.18 13.65 -7.90
N GLY A 251 -2.58 13.33 -6.67
CA GLY A 251 -3.90 12.78 -6.38
C GLY A 251 -5.03 13.68 -6.89
N CYS A 252 -4.99 14.97 -6.54
CA CYS A 252 -5.97 15.95 -6.99
C CYS A 252 -5.87 16.21 -8.50
N GLY A 253 -4.66 16.33 -9.05
CA GLY A 253 -4.43 16.62 -10.47
C GLY A 253 -4.93 15.53 -11.41
N PHE A 254 -4.66 14.26 -11.07
CA PHE A 254 -5.06 13.11 -11.89
C PHE A 254 -6.46 12.58 -11.58
N SER A 255 -7.06 12.92 -10.43
CA SER A 255 -8.44 12.49 -10.10
C SER A 255 -9.46 12.81 -11.21
N ARG A 256 -9.21 13.86 -12.02
CA ARG A 256 -10.02 14.23 -13.20
C ARG A 256 -9.77 13.37 -14.41
N THR A 257 -8.51 13.18 -14.75
CA THR A 257 -8.10 12.63 -16.05
C THR A 257 -8.01 11.11 -16.02
N SER A 258 -7.52 10.57 -14.91
CA SER A 258 -7.39 9.15 -14.70
C SER A 258 -7.18 8.82 -13.22
N LEU A 259 -8.21 8.23 -12.59
CA LEU A 259 -8.12 7.71 -11.23
C LEU A 259 -7.02 6.64 -11.10
N ASN A 260 -6.87 5.76 -12.09
CA ASN A 260 -5.91 4.65 -12.04
C ASN A 260 -4.46 5.13 -12.14
N MET A 261 -4.15 6.01 -13.09
CA MET A 261 -2.82 6.62 -13.23
C MET A 261 -2.51 7.49 -12.02
N GLY A 262 -3.50 8.27 -11.55
CA GLY A 262 -3.38 9.09 -10.35
C GLY A 262 -3.03 8.26 -9.13
N SER A 263 -3.76 7.16 -8.89
CA SER A 263 -3.51 6.27 -7.76
C SER A 263 -2.12 5.63 -7.83
N PHE A 264 -1.69 5.19 -9.03
CA PHE A 264 -0.34 4.65 -9.23
C PHE A 264 0.75 5.68 -8.90
N LEU A 265 0.69 6.87 -9.51
CA LEU A 265 1.69 7.93 -9.31
C LEU A 265 1.69 8.45 -7.87
N GLN A 266 0.51 8.58 -7.27
CA GLN A 266 0.34 9.00 -5.89
C GLN A 266 1.02 8.00 -4.93
N THR A 267 0.84 6.70 -5.16
CA THR A 267 1.48 5.65 -4.35
C THR A 267 2.98 5.60 -4.58
N LEU A 268 3.42 5.73 -5.83
CA LEU A 268 4.84 5.78 -6.17
C LEU A 268 5.54 6.94 -5.45
N LEU A 269 4.94 8.12 -5.46
CA LEU A 269 5.48 9.31 -4.77
C LEU A 269 5.40 9.15 -3.25
N PHE A 270 4.33 8.56 -2.73
CA PHE A 270 4.24 8.25 -1.30
C PHE A 270 5.38 7.34 -0.86
N VAL A 271 5.72 6.31 -1.63
CA VAL A 271 6.83 5.40 -1.31
C VAL A 271 8.19 6.08 -1.52
N ALA A 272 8.40 6.76 -2.66
CA ALA A 272 9.67 7.40 -3.01
C ALA A 272 10.11 8.48 -1.99
N PHE A 273 9.15 9.25 -1.46
CA PHE A 273 9.40 10.29 -0.46
C PHE A 273 9.11 9.82 0.98
N ASN A 274 8.92 8.52 1.21
CA ASN A 274 8.74 8.05 2.58
C ASN A 274 10.06 8.10 3.35
N LYS A 275 10.04 8.56 4.60
CA LYS A 275 11.21 8.52 5.49
C LYS A 275 11.68 7.09 5.79
N VAL A 276 10.77 6.12 5.84
CA VAL A 276 11.09 4.70 6.02
C VAL A 276 10.55 3.96 4.81
N CYS A 277 11.45 3.40 4.00
CA CYS A 277 11.13 2.65 2.81
C CYS A 277 11.80 1.28 2.86
N THR A 278 10.99 0.22 2.89
CA THR A 278 11.46 -1.16 2.81
C THR A 278 11.03 -1.76 1.47
N ALA A 279 11.71 -2.81 1.01
CA ALA A 279 11.40 -3.44 -0.28
C ALA A 279 9.94 -3.91 -0.41
N GLN A 280 9.27 -4.22 0.72
CA GLN A 280 7.86 -4.59 0.74
C GLN A 280 6.95 -3.48 0.19
N TYR A 281 7.32 -2.21 0.37
CA TYR A 281 6.48 -1.06 -0.02
C TYR A 281 6.33 -0.95 -1.54
N PHE A 282 7.25 -1.55 -2.30
CA PHE A 282 7.21 -1.53 -3.76
C PHE A 282 5.97 -2.26 -4.31
N VAL A 283 5.46 -3.26 -3.59
CA VAL A 283 4.25 -3.97 -4.03
C VAL A 283 3.02 -3.06 -4.12
N TRP A 284 2.99 -1.97 -3.33
CA TRP A 284 1.83 -1.08 -3.28
C TRP A 284 1.57 -0.38 -4.62
N TYR A 285 2.61 0.19 -5.25
CA TYR A 285 2.45 0.79 -6.57
C TYR A 285 2.53 -0.26 -7.69
N LEU A 286 3.24 -1.37 -7.51
CA LEU A 286 3.25 -2.46 -8.49
C LEU A 286 1.85 -3.09 -8.66
N ALA A 287 1.02 -3.11 -7.62
CA ALA A 287 -0.38 -3.55 -7.70
C ALA A 287 -1.23 -2.68 -8.64
N LEU A 288 -0.85 -1.40 -8.80
CA LEU A 288 -1.54 -0.43 -9.64
C LEU A 288 -0.89 -0.26 -11.02
N LEU A 289 0.35 -0.72 -11.19
CA LEU A 289 1.14 -0.59 -12.42
C LEU A 289 0.41 -1.15 -13.66
N PRO A 290 -0.27 -2.32 -13.63
CA PRO A 290 -1.01 -2.82 -14.80
C PRO A 290 -2.06 -1.84 -15.31
N LEU A 291 -2.77 -1.16 -14.41
CA LEU A 291 -3.79 -0.17 -14.77
C LEU A 291 -3.16 1.10 -15.36
N ALA A 292 -2.05 1.56 -14.78
CA ALA A 292 -1.31 2.71 -15.28
C ALA A 292 -0.73 2.44 -16.68
N LEU A 293 -0.08 1.28 -16.89
CA LEU A 293 0.41 0.85 -18.20
C LEU A 293 -0.72 0.73 -19.22
N GLY A 294 -1.90 0.28 -18.81
CA GLY A 294 -3.10 0.23 -19.65
C GLY A 294 -3.55 1.61 -20.15
N GLN A 295 -3.17 2.71 -19.49
CA GLN A 295 -3.58 4.07 -19.85
C GLN A 295 -2.51 4.86 -20.61
N LEU A 296 -1.33 4.28 -20.81
CA LEU A 296 -0.29 4.92 -21.59
C LEU A 296 -0.72 5.09 -23.05
N LYS A 297 -0.37 6.23 -23.62
CA LYS A 297 -0.58 6.51 -25.05
C LYS A 297 0.31 5.59 -25.90
N PRO A 298 -0.14 5.17 -27.10
CA PRO A 298 0.67 4.35 -28.01
C PRO A 298 2.01 4.99 -28.41
N THR A 299 2.13 6.31 -28.29
CA THR A 299 3.35 7.08 -28.57
C THR A 299 4.45 6.87 -27.53
N VAL A 300 4.13 6.31 -26.36
CA VAL A 300 5.14 6.01 -25.34
C VAL A 300 5.97 4.82 -25.80
N SER A 301 7.28 5.02 -25.88
CA SER A 301 8.21 3.98 -26.34
C SER A 301 8.26 2.80 -25.37
N LYS A 302 8.02 1.58 -25.88
CA LYS A 302 8.17 0.34 -25.12
C LYS A 302 9.62 0.08 -24.71
N THR A 303 10.59 0.48 -25.54
CA THR A 303 12.01 0.34 -25.18
C THR A 303 12.38 1.28 -24.04
N TRP A 304 11.80 2.47 -24.01
CA TRP A 304 11.98 3.40 -22.90
C TRP A 304 11.38 2.85 -21.60
N LEU A 305 10.17 2.31 -21.63
CA LEU A 305 9.55 1.67 -20.46
C LEU A 305 10.38 0.48 -19.95
N LEU A 306 10.90 -0.35 -20.86
CA LEU A 306 11.78 -1.45 -20.50
C LEU A 306 13.08 -0.94 -19.88
N ALA A 307 13.69 0.11 -20.45
CA ALA A 307 14.89 0.72 -19.91
C ALA A 307 14.66 1.27 -18.49
N LEU A 308 13.52 1.93 -18.23
CA LEU A 308 13.14 2.37 -16.89
C LEU A 308 12.98 1.20 -15.91
N GLY A 309 12.35 0.09 -16.34
CA GLY A 309 12.20 -1.10 -15.51
C GLY A 309 13.55 -1.77 -15.19
N VAL A 310 14.44 -1.86 -16.18
CA VAL A 310 15.80 -2.38 -15.98
C VAL A 310 16.60 -1.47 -15.06
N LEU A 311 16.55 -0.15 -15.27
CA LEU A 311 17.22 0.83 -14.41
C LEU A 311 16.74 0.68 -12.96
N TRP A 312 15.42 0.64 -12.76
CA TRP A 312 14.81 0.46 -11.45
C TRP A 312 15.30 -0.83 -10.77
N LEU A 313 15.20 -2.00 -11.43
CA LEU A 313 15.70 -3.27 -10.87
C LEU A 313 17.21 -3.26 -10.59
N SER A 314 17.98 -2.60 -11.46
CA SER A 314 19.45 -2.52 -11.33
C SER A 314 19.85 -1.67 -10.13
N THR A 315 19.15 -0.56 -9.89
CA THR A 315 19.39 0.29 -8.70
C THR A 315 19.06 -0.43 -7.41
N GLU A 316 17.96 -1.20 -7.38
CA GLU A 316 17.62 -2.03 -6.21
C GLU A 316 18.68 -3.10 -5.95
N GLY A 317 19.14 -3.79 -7.00
CA GLY A 317 20.18 -4.81 -6.91
C GLY A 317 21.53 -4.24 -6.44
N LEU A 318 21.90 -3.06 -6.94
CA LEU A 318 23.13 -2.39 -6.55
C LEU A 318 23.09 -1.96 -5.08
N TRP A 319 21.97 -1.36 -4.64
CA TRP A 319 21.80 -0.98 -3.25
C TRP A 319 21.83 -2.21 -2.32
N LEU A 320 21.14 -3.31 -2.69
CA LEU A 320 21.10 -4.54 -1.90
C LEU A 320 22.48 -5.21 -1.80
N PHE A 321 23.28 -5.13 -2.86
CA PHE A 321 24.65 -5.65 -2.87
C PHE A 321 25.52 -4.95 -1.81
N PHE A 322 25.54 -3.61 -1.82
CA PHE A 322 26.31 -2.85 -0.83
C PHE A 322 25.77 -3.01 0.59
N ALA A 323 24.45 -3.04 0.76
CA ALA A 323 23.83 -3.30 2.06
C ALA A 323 24.22 -4.68 2.60
N TYR A 324 24.28 -5.70 1.72
CA TYR A 324 24.73 -7.04 2.11
C TYR A 324 26.20 -7.06 2.56
N GLU A 325 27.11 -6.49 1.76
CA GLU A 325 28.54 -6.45 2.10
C GLU A 325 28.78 -5.68 3.42
N LEU A 326 28.06 -4.58 3.64
CA LEU A 326 28.18 -3.80 4.87
C LEU A 326 27.57 -4.52 6.08
N GLU A 327 26.32 -4.96 6.00
CA GLU A 327 25.55 -5.43 7.16
C GLU A 327 25.79 -6.90 7.50
N PHE A 328 26.09 -7.75 6.52
CA PHE A 328 26.31 -9.19 6.73
C PHE A 328 27.78 -9.58 6.68
N GLU A 329 28.57 -9.00 5.78
CA GLU A 329 29.99 -9.33 5.64
C GLU A 329 30.92 -8.38 6.41
N GLY A 330 30.40 -7.25 6.91
CA GLY A 330 31.15 -6.26 7.68
C GLY A 330 32.21 -5.51 6.86
N ARG A 331 32.11 -5.52 5.53
CA ARG A 331 33.05 -4.85 4.64
C ARG A 331 32.60 -3.41 4.41
N ASN A 332 33.50 -2.47 4.71
CA ASN A 332 33.29 -1.08 4.36
C ASN A 332 33.70 -0.89 2.89
N THR A 333 32.71 -0.83 2.00
CA THR A 333 32.87 -0.80 0.53
C THR A 333 32.46 0.53 -0.06
#